data_AF-A0A9W8MKV1-F1
#
_entry.id   AF-A0A9W8MKV1-F1
#
_cell.length_a   1.000
_cell.length_b   1.000
_cell.length_c   1.000
_cell.angle_alpha   90.00
_cell.angle_beta   90.00
_cell.angle_gamma   90.00
#
_symmetry.space_group_name_H-M   'P 1'
#
loop_
_entity.id
_entity.type
_entity.pdbx_description
1 polymer ?
#
loop_
_entity_poly.entity_id
_entity_poly.type
_entity_poly.pdbx_seq_one_letter_code
_entity_poly.pdbx_strand_id
1 'polypeptide(L)'
;MTAADKCLSRSLLLKVEKILTETKGEDLCGFLKDIKDAKLGEGELQRELDSLNGALRCQLSSCFGSQANLSPTCKLMDDAAILTLWDTLKELARRKTEDQKLTIDAIESTFNSNPFLERVPGRDVDSTNQPLIIKHSDSFSKLLDSDGSKEKGRPHPSNAVSDWFNNLIRNNKAVRRVTENFIEEIQKIVSGTGSNADSNLEFLDVGVLRFPDFENPYIQVYHIQLTAWTKYRKPHVLGRKTRRSGFNGEYHLREYKPREELFEGLREEMRKVAVREAEKLIQDLAETPAP
;
A
#
# COMPACT_ATOMS: atom_id res chain seq x y z
N MET A 1 -11.68 -15.48 -17.41
CA MET A 1 -11.10 -14.58 -18.44
C MET A 1 -11.57 -14.99 -19.81
N THR A 2 -12.15 -14.05 -20.56
CA THR A 2 -12.65 -14.31 -21.91
C THR A 2 -11.51 -14.23 -22.94
N ALA A 3 -11.69 -14.79 -24.13
CA ALA A 3 -10.71 -14.70 -25.21
C ALA A 3 -10.42 -13.23 -25.64
N ALA A 4 -11.34 -12.30 -25.36
CA ALA A 4 -11.19 -10.88 -25.59
C ALA A 4 -10.15 -10.23 -24.64
N ASP A 5 -10.14 -10.64 -23.36
CA ASP A 5 -9.19 -10.12 -22.35
C ASP A 5 -7.73 -10.52 -22.68
N LYS A 6 -7.52 -11.71 -23.25
CA LYS A 6 -6.19 -12.17 -23.69
C LYS A 6 -5.68 -11.42 -24.94
N CYS A 7 -6.58 -10.92 -25.78
CA CYS A 7 -6.23 -10.26 -27.04
C CYS A 7 -5.81 -8.80 -26.84
N LEU A 8 -6.48 -8.08 -25.92
CA LEU A 8 -6.12 -6.71 -25.54
C LEU A 8 -4.77 -6.63 -24.83
N SER A 9 -4.51 -7.56 -23.90
CA SER A 9 -3.24 -7.65 -23.17
C SER A 9 -2.03 -7.86 -24.09
N ARG A 10 -2.17 -8.70 -25.13
CA ARG A 10 -1.09 -8.98 -26.09
C ARG A 10 -0.82 -7.81 -27.03
N SER A 11 -1.84 -7.06 -27.42
CA SER A 11 -1.71 -5.84 -28.24
C SER A 11 -0.97 -4.73 -27.48
N LEU A 12 -1.27 -4.56 -26.20
CA LEU A 12 -0.58 -3.61 -25.31
C LEU A 12 0.87 -4.03 -25.05
N LEU A 13 1.13 -5.31 -24.81
CA LEU A 13 2.49 -5.86 -24.67
C LEU A 13 3.32 -5.63 -25.93
N LEU A 14 2.76 -5.91 -27.11
CA LEU A 14 3.46 -5.65 -28.38
C LEU A 14 3.71 -4.17 -28.62
N LYS A 15 2.82 -3.27 -28.18
CA LYS A 15 3.04 -1.83 -28.26
C LYS A 15 4.13 -1.38 -27.29
N VAL A 16 4.07 -1.81 -26.03
CA VAL A 16 5.08 -1.47 -25.02
C VAL A 16 6.44 -2.07 -25.38
N GLU A 17 6.52 -3.34 -25.78
CA GLU A 17 7.76 -3.97 -26.26
C GLU A 17 8.31 -3.28 -27.51
N LYS A 18 7.45 -2.99 -28.50
CA LYS A 18 7.85 -2.25 -29.71
C LYS A 18 8.40 -0.88 -29.34
N ILE A 19 7.70 -0.13 -28.48
CA ILE A 19 8.13 1.18 -28.01
C ILE A 19 9.45 1.06 -27.22
N LEU A 20 9.63 0.07 -26.35
CA LEU A 20 10.87 -0.16 -25.60
C LEU A 20 12.04 -0.57 -26.50
N THR A 21 11.79 -1.31 -27.58
CA THR A 21 12.81 -1.63 -28.59
C THR A 21 13.16 -0.44 -29.49
N GLU A 22 12.21 0.47 -29.72
CA GLU A 22 12.38 1.67 -30.55
C GLU A 22 12.93 2.87 -29.74
N THR A 23 12.69 2.93 -28.42
CA THR A 23 13.12 4.02 -27.52
C THR A 23 14.55 3.89 -26.98
N LYS A 24 15.40 3.04 -27.57
CA LYS A 24 16.86 3.13 -27.34
C LYS A 24 17.47 4.48 -27.75
N GLY A 25 16.69 5.36 -28.38
CA GLY A 25 16.90 6.80 -28.39
C GLY A 25 15.71 7.49 -29.04
N GLU A 26 15.29 8.62 -28.48
CA GLU A 26 14.66 9.76 -29.17
C GLU A 26 13.13 9.96 -29.18
N ASP A 27 12.24 9.04 -28.80
CA ASP A 27 10.78 9.39 -28.78
C ASP A 27 9.98 8.99 -27.53
N LEU A 28 10.43 9.52 -26.37
CA LEU A 28 9.61 9.52 -25.15
C LEU A 28 8.31 10.31 -25.29
N CYS A 29 8.26 11.31 -26.18
CA CYS A 29 7.06 12.09 -26.48
C CYS A 29 5.98 11.22 -27.15
N GLY A 30 6.37 10.37 -28.09
CA GLY A 30 5.52 9.36 -28.72
C GLY A 30 4.97 8.38 -27.70
N PHE A 31 5.81 7.88 -26.79
CA PHE A 31 5.38 7.01 -25.68
C PHE A 31 4.32 7.68 -24.78
N LEU A 32 4.58 8.90 -24.30
CA LEU A 32 3.64 9.63 -23.44
C LEU A 32 2.35 10.01 -24.16
N LYS A 33 2.44 10.32 -25.46
CA LYS A 33 1.27 10.58 -26.30
C LYS A 33 0.45 9.31 -26.54
N ASP A 34 1.10 8.18 -26.82
CA ASP A 34 0.44 6.88 -26.97
C ASP A 34 -0.18 6.41 -25.65
N ILE A 35 0.41 6.69 -24.50
CA ILE A 35 -0.18 6.46 -23.18
C ILE A 35 -1.46 7.28 -23.00
N LYS A 36 -1.36 8.58 -23.30
CA LYS A 36 -2.46 9.54 -23.17
C LYS A 36 -3.61 9.21 -24.13
N ASP A 37 -3.28 8.80 -25.35
CA ASP A 37 -4.22 8.46 -26.42
C ASP A 37 -4.79 7.04 -26.26
N ALA A 38 -4.04 6.11 -25.64
CA ALA A 38 -4.51 4.76 -25.34
C ALA A 38 -5.64 4.74 -24.30
N LYS A 39 -5.95 5.86 -23.62
CA LYS A 39 -6.80 5.87 -22.41
C LYS A 39 -6.41 4.69 -21.53
N LEU A 40 -5.11 4.52 -21.28
CA LEU A 40 -4.58 3.38 -20.53
C LEU A 40 -5.36 3.33 -19.21
N GLY A 41 -6.24 2.34 -19.15
CA GLY A 41 -7.49 2.49 -18.44
C GLY A 41 -7.23 2.60 -16.97
N GLU A 42 -7.58 3.73 -16.38
CA GLU A 42 -7.83 3.84 -14.95
C GLU A 42 -8.68 2.64 -14.50
N GLY A 43 -9.64 2.21 -15.34
CA GLY A 43 -10.43 0.99 -15.13
C GLY A 43 -9.76 -0.35 -15.46
N GLU A 44 -8.67 -0.44 -16.20
CA GLU A 44 -7.94 -1.71 -16.44
C GLU A 44 -6.93 -1.99 -15.33
N LEU A 45 -6.19 -0.97 -14.92
CA LEU A 45 -5.35 -1.03 -13.71
C LEU A 45 -6.19 -1.30 -12.48
N GLN A 46 -7.30 -0.57 -12.30
CA GLN A 46 -8.21 -0.81 -11.19
C GLN A 46 -8.82 -2.21 -11.26
N ARG A 47 -9.16 -2.74 -12.45
CA ARG A 47 -9.63 -4.13 -12.60
C ARG A 47 -8.59 -5.17 -12.19
N GLU A 48 -7.31 -4.97 -12.52
CA GLU A 48 -6.25 -5.88 -12.07
C GLU A 48 -5.98 -5.75 -10.57
N LEU A 49 -6.03 -4.54 -10.00
CA LEU A 49 -5.97 -4.34 -8.56
C LEU A 49 -7.18 -4.96 -7.84
N ASP A 50 -8.35 -4.89 -8.46
CA ASP A 50 -9.58 -5.52 -7.96
C ASP A 50 -9.53 -7.04 -8.10
N SER A 51 -8.82 -7.58 -9.10
CA SER A 51 -8.56 -9.03 -9.23
C SER A 51 -7.59 -9.52 -8.12
N LEU A 52 -6.70 -8.64 -7.66
CA LEU A 52 -5.81 -8.87 -6.52
C LEU A 52 -6.54 -8.75 -5.17
N ASN A 53 -7.59 -7.93 -5.07
CA ASN A 53 -8.39 -7.77 -3.85
C ASN A 53 -8.95 -9.11 -3.35
N GLY A 54 -8.65 -9.47 -2.09
CA GLY A 54 -9.07 -10.69 -1.42
C GLY A 54 -7.93 -11.54 -0.82
N ALA A 55 -6.70 -11.42 -1.35
CA ALA A 55 -5.50 -12.05 -0.78
C ALA A 55 -4.26 -11.14 -0.76
N LEU A 56 -4.24 -10.12 -1.64
CA LEU A 56 -3.19 -9.11 -1.73
C LEU A 56 -3.88 -7.77 -1.93
N ARG A 57 -3.92 -6.92 -0.92
CA ARG A 57 -4.59 -5.62 -1.01
C ARG A 57 -3.63 -4.58 -1.60
N CYS A 58 -3.35 -4.69 -2.90
CA CYS A 58 -2.65 -3.63 -3.61
C CYS A 58 -3.55 -2.40 -3.69
N GLN A 59 -3.43 -1.50 -2.73
CA GLN A 59 -3.97 -0.15 -2.84
C GLN A 59 -2.86 0.74 -3.35
N LEU A 60 -3.06 1.31 -4.53
CA LEU A 60 -2.30 2.47 -4.94
C LEU A 60 -2.84 3.64 -4.12
N SER A 61 -2.05 4.14 -3.17
CA SER A 61 -2.42 5.39 -2.51
C SER A 61 -2.57 6.46 -3.60
N SER A 62 -3.65 7.24 -3.52
CA SER A 62 -3.68 8.52 -4.22
C SER A 62 -2.49 9.32 -3.71
N CYS A 63 -1.79 9.99 -4.62
CA CYS A 63 -0.89 11.08 -4.29
C CYS A 63 -1.54 11.96 -3.19
N PHE A 64 -0.78 12.48 -2.23
CA PHE A 64 -1.34 13.27 -1.11
C PHE A 64 -2.29 14.39 -1.63
N GLY A 65 -3.61 14.15 -1.60
CA GLY A 65 -4.63 15.02 -2.18
C GLY A 65 -5.69 14.26 -3.00
N SER A 66 -6.85 14.87 -3.22
CA SER A 66 -7.84 14.35 -4.18
C SER A 66 -7.28 14.51 -5.60
N GLN A 67 -7.34 13.45 -6.42
CA GLN A 67 -6.92 13.49 -7.84
C GLN A 67 -7.58 14.64 -8.61
N ALA A 68 -8.75 15.10 -8.17
CA ALA A 68 -9.47 16.23 -8.76
C ALA A 68 -8.71 17.57 -8.69
N ASN A 69 -7.71 17.70 -7.80
CA ASN A 69 -6.96 18.93 -7.56
C ASN A 69 -5.45 18.82 -7.84
N LEU A 70 -4.99 17.71 -8.42
CA LEU A 70 -3.58 17.59 -8.79
C LEU A 70 -3.29 18.48 -9.99
N SER A 71 -2.17 19.20 -9.96
CA SER A 71 -1.70 19.89 -11.16
C SER A 71 -1.45 18.85 -12.28
N PRO A 72 -1.68 19.21 -13.54
CA PRO A 72 -1.26 18.45 -14.71
C PRO A 72 0.14 17.83 -14.59
N THR A 73 1.12 18.55 -14.03
CA THR A 73 2.47 18.03 -13.81
C THR A 73 2.49 16.90 -12.75
N CYS A 74 1.79 17.05 -11.63
CA CYS A 74 1.66 15.98 -10.63
C CYS A 74 0.95 14.74 -11.21
N LYS A 75 -0.05 14.95 -12.07
CA LYS A 75 -0.78 13.85 -12.72
C LYS A 75 0.11 13.04 -13.67
N LEU A 76 0.90 13.72 -14.49
CA LEU A 76 1.84 13.06 -15.39
C LEU A 76 2.84 12.17 -14.63
N MET A 77 3.27 12.62 -13.46
CA MET A 77 4.16 11.85 -12.58
C MET A 77 3.48 10.64 -11.96
N ASP A 78 2.24 10.82 -11.49
CA ASP A 78 1.45 9.71 -10.97
C ASP A 78 1.25 8.64 -12.05
N ASP A 79 0.87 9.05 -13.26
CA ASP A 79 0.66 8.15 -14.42
C ASP A 79 1.94 7.39 -14.78
N ALA A 80 3.09 8.07 -14.79
CA ALA A 80 4.37 7.41 -15.04
C ALA A 80 4.72 6.41 -13.94
N ALA A 81 4.53 6.76 -12.66
CA ALA A 81 4.75 5.85 -11.56
C ALA A 81 3.82 4.62 -11.64
N ILE A 82 2.54 4.80 -12.01
CA ILE A 82 1.60 3.70 -12.28
C ILE A 82 2.17 2.76 -13.34
N LEU A 83 2.64 3.31 -14.46
CA LEU A 83 3.13 2.51 -15.58
C LEU A 83 4.39 1.74 -15.22
N THR A 84 5.31 2.36 -14.47
CA THR A 84 6.50 1.64 -13.99
C THR A 84 6.14 0.46 -13.09
N LEU A 85 5.03 0.54 -12.36
CA LEU A 85 4.55 -0.52 -11.46
C LEU A 85 3.72 -1.58 -12.16
N TRP A 86 3.16 -1.27 -13.33
CA TRP A 86 2.21 -2.13 -14.03
C TRP A 86 2.75 -3.53 -14.29
N ASP A 87 4.01 -3.63 -14.71
CA ASP A 87 4.65 -4.91 -15.00
C ASP A 87 4.77 -5.80 -13.76
N THR A 88 5.20 -5.21 -12.63
CA THR A 88 5.22 -5.90 -11.34
C THR A 88 3.84 -6.34 -10.89
N LEU A 89 2.84 -5.46 -10.96
CA LEU A 89 1.48 -5.77 -10.51
C LEU A 89 0.86 -6.91 -11.34
N LYS A 90 1.08 -6.93 -12.65
CA LYS A 90 0.68 -8.03 -13.54
C LYS A 90 1.33 -9.35 -13.17
N GLU A 91 2.63 -9.34 -12.92
CA GLU A 91 3.35 -10.57 -12.56
C GLU A 91 2.89 -11.11 -11.20
N LEU A 92 2.61 -10.23 -10.22
CA LEU A 92 1.99 -10.62 -8.95
C LEU A 92 0.58 -11.19 -9.15
N ALA A 93 -0.23 -10.58 -10.01
CA ALA A 93 -1.57 -11.07 -10.35
C ALA A 93 -1.51 -12.45 -11.03
N ARG A 94 -0.57 -12.64 -11.95
CA ARG A 94 -0.33 -13.94 -12.61
C ARG A 94 0.03 -15.03 -11.60
N ARG A 95 1.00 -14.76 -10.71
CA ARG A 95 1.39 -15.71 -9.65
C ARG A 95 0.23 -16.10 -8.76
N LYS A 96 -0.62 -15.13 -8.41
CA LYS A 96 -1.86 -15.38 -7.66
C LYS A 96 -2.80 -16.31 -8.42
N THR A 97 -3.02 -16.07 -9.73
CA THR A 97 -3.90 -16.94 -10.54
C THR A 97 -3.38 -18.36 -10.70
N GLU A 98 -2.08 -18.57 -10.50
CA GLU A 98 -1.41 -19.87 -10.53
C GLU A 98 -1.39 -20.57 -9.14
N ASP A 99 -2.13 -20.04 -8.17
CA ASP A 99 -2.20 -20.53 -6.78
C ASP A 99 -0.82 -20.57 -6.08
N GLN A 100 0.11 -19.73 -6.53
CA GLN A 100 1.41 -19.60 -5.88
C GLN A 100 1.26 -18.74 -4.63
N LYS A 101 1.85 -19.19 -3.52
CA LYS A 101 1.90 -18.41 -2.28
C LYS A 101 2.71 -17.13 -2.52
N LEU A 102 2.08 -15.97 -2.32
CA LEU A 102 2.74 -14.66 -2.37
C LEU A 102 3.53 -14.43 -1.08
N THR A 103 4.72 -15.03 -1.01
CA THR A 103 5.69 -14.77 0.07
C THR A 103 6.36 -13.42 -0.13
N ILE A 104 6.93 -12.87 0.95
CA ILE A 104 7.74 -11.65 0.87
C ILE A 104 8.87 -11.77 -0.15
N ASP A 105 9.57 -12.90 -0.18
CA ASP A 105 10.65 -13.16 -1.14
C ASP A 105 10.15 -13.15 -2.59
N ALA A 106 8.95 -13.71 -2.83
CA ALA A 106 8.35 -13.69 -4.16
C ALA A 106 7.97 -12.27 -4.60
N ILE A 107 7.42 -11.47 -3.68
CA ILE A 107 7.07 -10.07 -3.91
C ILE A 107 8.34 -9.27 -4.21
N GLU A 108 9.33 -9.33 -3.32
CA GLU A 108 10.61 -8.64 -3.49
C GLU A 108 11.31 -9.04 -4.79
N SER A 109 11.37 -10.34 -5.09
CA SER A 109 11.93 -10.83 -6.35
C SER A 109 11.21 -10.24 -7.56
N THR A 110 9.87 -10.13 -7.51
CA THR A 110 9.09 -9.58 -8.62
C THR A 110 9.38 -8.10 -8.83
N PHE A 111 9.49 -7.32 -7.74
CA PHE A 111 9.88 -5.91 -7.82
C PHE A 111 11.33 -5.73 -8.28
N ASN A 112 12.27 -6.56 -7.79
CA ASN A 112 13.68 -6.49 -8.18
C ASN A 112 13.92 -6.92 -9.63
N SER A 113 13.06 -7.77 -10.18
CA SER A 113 13.09 -8.17 -11.59
C SER A 113 12.46 -7.15 -12.54
N ASN A 114 11.76 -6.13 -12.02
CA ASN A 114 11.15 -5.11 -12.86
C ASN A 114 12.26 -4.24 -13.50
N PRO A 115 12.33 -4.16 -14.85
CA PRO A 115 13.36 -3.39 -15.53
C PRO A 115 13.22 -1.87 -15.32
N PHE A 116 12.04 -1.39 -14.91
CA PHE A 116 11.76 0.03 -14.72
C PHE A 116 12.02 0.53 -13.30
N LEU A 117 12.19 -0.39 -12.33
CA LEU A 117 12.37 -0.06 -10.93
C LEU A 117 13.78 -0.43 -10.46
N GLU A 118 14.27 0.35 -9.50
CA GLU A 118 15.45 0.01 -8.71
C GLU A 118 15.16 0.17 -7.23
N ARG A 119 15.71 -0.75 -6.43
CA ARG A 119 15.60 -0.73 -4.98
C ARG A 119 16.52 0.35 -4.42
N VAL A 120 16.01 1.16 -3.49
CA VAL A 120 16.77 2.22 -2.84
C VAL A 120 17.53 1.62 -1.64
N PRO A 121 18.86 1.52 -1.69
CA PRO A 121 19.63 0.89 -0.62
C PRO A 121 19.54 1.70 0.69
N GLY A 122 19.49 0.99 1.81
CA GLY A 122 19.50 1.60 3.16
C GLY A 122 18.18 2.24 3.61
N ARG A 123 17.12 2.16 2.78
CA ARG A 123 15.76 2.62 3.12
C ARG A 123 14.84 1.50 3.59
N ASP A 124 15.32 0.27 3.56
CA ASP A 124 14.54 -0.90 3.93
C ASP A 124 14.24 -0.92 5.43
N VAL A 125 13.03 -1.37 5.76
CA VAL A 125 12.62 -1.62 7.14
C VAL A 125 12.24 -3.07 7.27
N ASP A 126 12.92 -3.77 8.18
CA ASP A 126 12.45 -5.02 8.75
C ASP A 126 12.15 -4.79 10.21
N SER A 127 10.95 -5.14 10.63
CA SER A 127 10.47 -4.94 11.99
C SER A 127 9.65 -6.15 12.40
N THR A 128 10.11 -6.81 13.46
CA THR A 128 9.37 -7.86 14.14
C THR A 128 9.22 -7.41 15.58
N ASN A 129 7.97 -7.31 16.04
CA ASN A 129 7.71 -6.94 17.43
C ASN A 129 7.53 -8.17 18.30
N GLN A 130 7.95 -8.04 19.56
CA GLN A 130 7.58 -9.04 20.55
C GLN A 130 6.04 -9.12 20.65
N PRO A 131 5.48 -10.34 20.79
CA PRO A 131 4.05 -10.54 20.92
C PRO A 131 3.51 -9.77 22.12
N LEU A 132 2.48 -8.95 21.91
CA LEU A 132 1.74 -8.35 23.02
C LEU A 132 0.79 -9.40 23.57
N ILE A 133 0.93 -9.74 24.85
CA ILE A 133 0.09 -10.72 25.54
C ILE A 133 -0.81 -10.01 26.54
N ILE A 134 -2.12 -10.13 26.36
CA ILE A 134 -3.15 -9.57 27.24
C ILE A 134 -3.76 -10.69 28.05
N LYS A 135 -3.56 -10.64 29.37
CA LYS A 135 -4.12 -11.61 30.31
C LYS A 135 -5.45 -11.07 30.84
N HIS A 136 -6.53 -11.75 30.51
CA HIS A 136 -7.85 -11.45 31.06
C HIS A 136 -8.01 -12.25 32.36
N SER A 137 -8.07 -11.55 33.48
CA SER A 137 -8.51 -12.13 34.76
C SER A 137 -10.01 -11.89 34.93
N ASP A 138 -10.70 -12.71 35.73
CA ASP A 138 -12.13 -12.53 36.04
C ASP A 138 -12.43 -11.15 36.70
N SER A 139 -11.41 -10.43 37.17
CA SER A 139 -11.48 -9.05 37.67
C SER A 139 -11.47 -8.00 36.55
N PHE A 140 -11.03 -8.37 35.34
CA PHE A 140 -10.77 -7.46 34.21
C PHE A 140 -12.03 -7.17 33.39
N SER A 141 -12.99 -8.09 33.38
CA SER A 141 -14.32 -7.86 32.78
C SER A 141 -15.13 -6.82 33.56
N LYS A 142 -15.01 -6.80 34.91
CA LYS A 142 -15.63 -5.75 35.75
C LYS A 142 -15.07 -4.34 35.50
N LEU A 143 -13.89 -4.23 34.89
CA LEU A 143 -13.25 -2.95 34.53
C LEU A 143 -13.63 -2.46 33.13
N LEU A 144 -14.18 -3.32 32.27
CA LEU A 144 -14.63 -2.97 30.92
C LEU A 144 -16.12 -2.61 30.88
N ASP A 145 -16.92 -3.15 31.81
CA ASP A 145 -18.36 -2.89 31.89
C ASP A 145 -18.76 -1.76 32.86
N SER A 146 -17.80 -1.15 33.57
CA SER A 146 -18.12 -0.07 34.52
C SER A 146 -17.90 1.31 33.91
N ASP A 147 -19.03 1.96 33.61
CA ASP A 147 -19.14 3.40 33.42
C ASP A 147 -18.17 4.20 34.31
N GLY A 148 -17.34 5.04 33.69
CA GLY A 148 -16.93 6.33 34.25
C GLY A 148 -15.73 6.39 35.21
N SER A 149 -15.15 5.28 35.67
CA SER A 149 -13.98 5.37 36.58
C SER A 149 -12.66 5.42 35.81
N LYS A 150 -12.18 6.64 35.54
CA LYS A 150 -10.80 6.92 35.08
C LYS A 150 -9.79 6.48 36.14
N GLU A 151 -9.45 5.19 36.18
CA GLU A 151 -8.29 4.71 36.92
C GLU A 151 -7.03 5.24 36.22
N LYS A 152 -6.49 6.34 36.77
CA LYS A 152 -5.31 7.04 36.25
C LYS A 152 -4.09 6.10 36.29
N GLY A 153 -3.78 5.44 35.19
CA GLY A 153 -2.47 4.80 35.01
C GLY A 153 -2.41 3.52 34.16
N ARG A 154 -3.53 2.88 33.81
CA ARG A 154 -3.50 1.73 32.89
C ARG A 154 -3.90 2.14 31.47
N PRO A 155 -3.05 1.93 30.46
CA PRO A 155 -3.42 2.25 29.09
C PRO A 155 -4.62 1.40 28.69
N HIS A 156 -5.64 2.06 28.13
CA HIS A 156 -6.80 1.40 27.57
C HIS A 156 -6.32 0.37 26.51
N PRO A 157 -6.90 -0.84 26.42
CA PRO A 157 -6.45 -1.87 25.48
C PRO A 157 -6.38 -1.40 24.02
N SER A 158 -7.27 -0.49 23.62
CA SER A 158 -7.23 0.16 22.29
C SER A 158 -5.94 0.93 22.06
N ASN A 159 -5.50 1.73 23.05
CA ASN A 159 -4.28 2.52 22.96
C ASN A 159 -3.05 1.60 22.92
N ALA A 160 -3.05 0.52 23.71
CA ALA A 160 -1.94 -0.44 23.70
C ALA A 160 -1.79 -1.15 22.34
N VAL A 161 -2.90 -1.51 21.67
CA VAL A 161 -2.88 -2.09 20.32
C VAL A 161 -2.37 -1.06 19.30
N SER A 162 -2.92 0.16 19.33
CA SER A 162 -2.52 1.22 18.41
C SER A 162 -1.05 1.61 18.60
N ASP A 163 -0.57 1.74 19.83
CA ASP A 163 0.82 2.08 20.15
C ASP A 163 1.77 0.96 19.73
N TRP A 164 1.41 -0.30 20.01
CA TRP A 164 2.20 -1.45 19.55
C TRP A 164 2.29 -1.49 18.03
N PHE A 165 1.17 -1.26 17.33
CA PHE A 165 1.13 -1.27 15.87
C PHE A 165 1.93 -0.09 15.28
N ASN A 166 1.79 1.10 15.85
CA ASN A 166 2.58 2.27 15.48
C ASN A 166 4.08 2.00 15.62
N ASN A 167 4.49 1.31 16.69
CA ASN A 167 5.88 0.90 16.86
C ASN A 167 6.31 -0.14 15.82
N LEU A 168 5.45 -1.12 15.48
CA LEU A 168 5.72 -2.13 14.45
C LEU A 168 6.06 -1.45 13.11
N ILE A 169 5.23 -0.49 12.69
CA ILE A 169 5.41 0.26 11.44
C ILE A 169 6.34 1.47 11.56
N ARG A 170 7.08 1.61 12.68
CA ARG A 170 7.99 2.74 12.97
C ARG A 170 7.35 4.12 12.78
N ASN A 171 6.09 4.27 13.17
CA ASN A 171 5.29 5.49 13.02
C ASN A 171 5.13 5.97 11.57
N ASN A 172 5.20 5.07 10.58
CA ASN A 172 4.94 5.40 9.19
C ASN A 172 3.46 5.83 9.01
N LYS A 173 3.22 7.13 8.90
CA LYS A 173 1.87 7.71 8.79
C LYS A 173 1.13 7.28 7.52
N ALA A 174 1.85 7.06 6.42
CA ALA A 174 1.24 6.67 5.15
C ALA A 174 0.71 5.23 5.22
N VAL A 175 1.52 4.31 5.74
CA VAL A 175 1.11 2.92 6.01
C VAL A 175 -0.01 2.88 7.04
N ARG A 176 0.06 3.69 8.11
CA ARG A 176 -1.01 3.76 9.12
C ARG A 176 -2.37 4.10 8.53
N ARG A 177 -2.45 5.07 7.61
CA ARG A 177 -3.72 5.50 7.00
C ARG A 177 -4.39 4.37 6.21
N VAL A 178 -3.62 3.59 5.45
CA VAL A 178 -4.18 2.49 4.64
C VAL A 178 -4.51 1.25 5.48
N THR A 179 -3.91 1.14 6.67
CA THR A 179 -4.08 -0.01 7.58
C THR A 179 -5.02 0.24 8.76
N GLU A 180 -5.61 1.43 8.89
CA GLU A 180 -6.37 1.85 10.08
C GLU A 180 -7.54 0.92 10.39
N ASN A 181 -8.28 0.48 9.37
CA ASN A 181 -9.39 -0.45 9.51
C ASN A 181 -8.97 -1.80 10.14
N PHE A 182 -7.74 -2.27 9.89
CA PHE A 182 -7.24 -3.53 10.45
C PHE A 182 -6.96 -3.43 11.95
N ILE A 183 -6.52 -2.26 12.40
CA ILE A 183 -6.29 -1.99 13.83
C ILE A 183 -7.61 -2.19 14.58
N GLU A 184 -8.73 -1.71 14.02
CA GLU A 184 -10.06 -1.87 14.63
C GLU A 184 -10.50 -3.35 14.69
N GLU A 185 -10.25 -4.14 13.63
CA GLU A 185 -10.58 -5.57 13.62
C GLU A 185 -9.76 -6.36 14.64
N ILE A 186 -8.46 -6.09 14.74
CA ILE A 186 -7.59 -6.70 15.76
C ILE A 186 -8.06 -6.32 17.16
N GLN A 187 -8.43 -5.05 17.39
CA GLN A 187 -8.98 -4.61 18.66
C GLN A 187 -10.25 -5.38 19.03
N LYS A 188 -11.15 -5.65 18.08
CA LYS A 188 -12.38 -6.45 18.32
C LYS A 188 -12.04 -7.88 18.76
N ILE A 189 -11.09 -8.54 18.08
CA ILE A 189 -10.68 -9.91 18.40
C ILE A 189 -10.02 -9.99 19.77
N VAL A 190 -9.08 -9.08 20.04
CA VAL A 190 -8.33 -9.04 21.29
C VAL A 190 -9.24 -8.71 22.48
N SER A 191 -10.23 -7.85 22.27
CA SER A 191 -11.25 -7.50 23.27
C SER A 191 -12.22 -8.65 23.53
N GLY A 192 -12.43 -9.54 22.56
CA GLY A 192 -13.30 -10.72 22.69
C GLY A 192 -14.77 -10.41 22.57
N THR A 193 -15.11 -9.28 21.98
CA THR A 193 -16.48 -8.78 21.82
C THR A 193 -17.31 -9.54 20.78
N GLY A 194 -16.88 -10.75 20.34
CA GLY A 194 -17.47 -11.43 19.17
C GLY A 194 -17.60 -12.96 19.21
N SER A 195 -16.91 -13.73 20.07
CA SER A 195 -17.13 -15.19 20.15
C SER A 195 -16.48 -15.82 21.40
N ASN A 196 -17.19 -16.76 22.03
CA ASN A 196 -16.74 -17.52 23.22
C ASN A 196 -15.78 -18.69 22.89
N ALA A 197 -15.30 -18.79 21.65
CA ALA A 197 -14.43 -19.85 21.16
C ALA A 197 -12.97 -19.37 20.98
N ASP A 198 -12.02 -20.31 21.05
CA ASP A 198 -10.64 -20.06 20.63
C ASP A 198 -10.66 -19.54 19.19
N SER A 199 -10.17 -18.31 18.99
CA SER A 199 -10.10 -17.66 17.69
C SER A 199 -8.65 -17.37 17.35
N ASN A 200 -8.28 -17.66 16.11
CA ASN A 200 -7.02 -17.27 15.53
C ASN A 200 -7.33 -16.56 14.22
N LEU A 201 -6.84 -15.34 14.06
CA LEU A 201 -6.91 -14.60 12.82
C LEU A 201 -5.48 -14.29 12.39
N GLU A 202 -5.12 -14.79 11.21
CA GLU A 202 -3.93 -14.37 10.51
C GLU A 202 -4.35 -13.37 9.43
N PHE A 203 -3.69 -12.24 9.42
CA PHE A 203 -3.94 -11.14 8.52
C PHE A 203 -2.66 -10.85 7.73
N LEU A 204 -2.78 -10.79 6.41
CA LEU A 204 -1.68 -10.53 5.48
C LEU A 204 -2.08 -9.35 4.60
N ASP A 205 -1.32 -8.25 4.68
CA ASP A 205 -1.47 -7.09 3.81
C ASP A 205 -0.20 -6.85 3.02
N VAL A 206 -0.36 -6.53 1.75
CA VAL A 206 0.72 -6.05 0.91
C VAL A 206 0.19 -4.88 0.12
N GLY A 207 0.80 -3.72 0.31
CA GLY A 207 0.39 -2.51 -0.38
C GLY A 207 1.56 -1.76 -0.98
N VAL A 208 1.21 -0.87 -1.92
CA VAL A 208 2.17 -0.08 -2.67
C VAL A 208 1.80 1.40 -2.52
N LEU A 209 2.58 2.11 -1.73
CA LEU A 209 2.44 3.54 -1.53
C LEU A 209 3.34 4.27 -2.51
N ARG A 210 2.85 5.38 -3.07
CA ARG A 210 3.56 6.17 -4.07
C ARG A 210 3.56 7.61 -3.61
N PHE A 211 4.72 8.24 -3.69
CA PHE A 211 4.89 9.61 -3.25
C PHE A 211 5.16 10.49 -4.48
N PRO A 212 4.31 11.49 -4.75
CA PRO A 212 4.57 12.44 -5.81
C PRO A 212 5.74 13.33 -5.38
N ASP A 213 6.93 13.04 -5.88
CA ASP A 213 8.12 13.86 -5.71
C ASP A 213 8.83 13.93 -7.06
N PHE A 214 8.98 15.16 -7.58
CA PHE A 214 9.56 15.42 -8.89
C PHE A 214 11.05 15.13 -8.96
N GLU A 215 11.75 15.27 -7.83
CA GLU A 215 13.17 14.96 -7.76
C GLU A 215 13.37 13.47 -7.54
N ASN A 216 12.52 12.86 -6.71
CA ASN A 216 12.67 11.48 -6.31
C ASN A 216 11.33 10.75 -6.15
N PRO A 217 10.71 10.28 -7.25
CA PRO A 217 9.46 9.52 -7.20
C PRO A 217 9.66 8.19 -6.47
N TYR A 218 9.32 8.14 -5.18
CA TYR A 218 9.47 6.93 -4.38
C TYR A 218 8.21 6.08 -4.38
N ILE A 219 8.44 4.77 -4.44
CA ILE A 219 7.45 3.72 -4.31
C ILE A 219 7.82 2.89 -3.09
N GLN A 220 6.94 2.88 -2.09
CA GLN A 220 7.10 2.06 -0.91
C GLN A 220 6.22 0.83 -1.01
N VAL A 221 6.85 -0.34 -1.05
CA VAL A 221 6.18 -1.63 -1.00
C VAL A 221 6.24 -2.10 0.43
N TYR A 222 5.07 -2.27 1.05
CA TYR A 222 5.00 -2.76 2.41
C TYR A 222 4.34 -4.13 2.45
N HIS A 223 4.76 -4.95 3.41
CA HIS A 223 4.16 -6.23 3.75
C HIS A 223 3.97 -6.29 5.25
N ILE A 224 2.73 -6.50 5.68
CA ILE A 224 2.34 -6.60 7.08
C ILE A 224 1.68 -7.96 7.28
N GLN A 225 2.24 -8.75 8.18
CA GLN A 225 1.62 -9.97 8.65
C GLN A 225 1.29 -9.82 10.13
N LEU A 226 0.03 -9.97 10.51
CA LEU A 226 -0.43 -9.86 11.89
C LEU A 226 -1.14 -11.15 12.27
N THR A 227 -0.80 -11.73 13.42
CA THR A 227 -1.57 -12.85 13.97
C THR A 227 -2.18 -12.41 15.29
N ALA A 228 -3.51 -12.45 15.38
CA ALA A 228 -4.27 -12.19 16.59
C ALA A 228 -4.91 -13.49 17.08
N TRP A 229 -4.77 -13.77 18.37
CA TRP A 229 -5.30 -15.00 18.96
C TRP A 229 -5.99 -14.75 20.30
N THR A 230 -7.03 -15.52 20.56
CA THR A 230 -7.63 -15.68 21.88
C THR A 230 -7.64 -17.16 22.25
N LYS A 231 -7.14 -17.47 23.44
CA LYS A 231 -7.11 -18.81 24.01
C LYS A 231 -7.83 -18.86 25.35
N TYR A 232 -8.80 -19.76 25.45
CA TYR A 232 -9.54 -20.07 26.66
C TYR A 232 -8.94 -21.31 27.32
N ARG A 233 -8.43 -21.16 28.55
CA ARG A 233 -8.05 -22.29 29.38
C ARG A 233 -9.12 -22.52 30.43
N LYS A 234 -9.81 -23.66 30.35
CA LYS A 234 -10.63 -24.21 31.45
C LYS A 234 -9.68 -24.96 32.40
N PRO A 235 -9.35 -24.45 33.59
CA PRO A 235 -8.61 -25.25 34.55
C PRO A 235 -9.50 -26.38 35.03
N HIS A 236 -8.97 -27.61 35.00
CA HIS A 236 -9.69 -28.84 35.36
C HIS A 236 -10.12 -28.91 36.84
N VAL A 237 -9.73 -27.97 37.72
CA VAL A 237 -9.82 -28.18 39.18
C VAL A 237 -10.58 -27.06 39.93
N LEU A 238 -10.81 -25.87 39.36
CA LEU A 238 -11.27 -24.71 40.17
C LEU A 238 -12.28 -23.74 39.51
N GLY A 239 -12.88 -24.11 38.37
CA GLY A 239 -13.98 -23.33 37.76
C GLY A 239 -13.63 -21.93 37.21
N ARG A 240 -12.45 -21.36 37.53
CA ARG A 240 -12.01 -20.04 37.03
C ARG A 240 -11.57 -20.11 35.58
N LYS A 241 -12.34 -19.53 34.66
CA LYS A 241 -11.93 -19.47 33.25
C LYS A 241 -10.80 -18.46 33.11
N THR A 242 -9.62 -18.92 32.69
CA THR A 242 -8.53 -17.99 32.35
C THR A 242 -8.52 -17.76 30.85
N ARG A 243 -8.72 -16.51 30.44
CA ARG A 243 -8.66 -16.11 29.04
C ARG A 243 -7.34 -15.37 28.80
N ARG A 244 -6.62 -15.77 27.76
CA ARG A 244 -5.44 -15.04 27.28
C ARG A 244 -5.67 -14.67 25.83
N SER A 245 -5.49 -13.41 25.50
CA SER A 245 -5.37 -13.00 24.11
C SER A 245 -3.99 -12.44 23.86
N GLY A 246 -3.62 -12.35 22.60
CA GLY A 246 -2.41 -11.68 22.21
C GLY A 246 -2.37 -11.46 20.72
N PHE A 247 -1.39 -10.71 20.30
CA PHE A 247 -1.12 -10.50 18.89
C PHE A 247 0.38 -10.33 18.67
N ASN A 248 0.84 -10.77 17.52
CA ASN A 248 2.19 -10.54 17.03
C ASN A 248 2.12 -10.00 15.60
N GLY A 249 3.26 -9.59 15.08
CA GLY A 249 3.32 -9.18 13.70
C GLY A 249 4.71 -8.91 13.19
N GLU A 250 4.78 -8.93 11.88
CA GLU A 250 5.96 -8.72 11.07
C GLU A 250 5.64 -7.62 10.05
N TYR A 251 6.58 -6.71 9.89
CA TYR A 251 6.49 -5.60 8.98
C TYR A 251 7.76 -5.50 8.16
N HIS A 252 7.59 -5.54 6.84
CA HIS A 252 8.64 -5.29 5.88
C HIS A 252 8.25 -4.07 5.05
N LEU A 253 9.20 -3.17 4.85
CA LEU A 253 9.10 -2.04 3.92
C LEU A 253 10.31 -2.11 2.99
N ARG A 254 10.04 -1.98 1.70
CA ARG A 254 11.04 -1.85 0.65
C ARG A 254 10.75 -0.58 -0.12
N GLU A 255 11.78 0.22 -0.31
CA GLU A 255 11.66 1.46 -1.07
C GLU A 255 12.27 1.23 -2.46
N TYR A 256 11.50 1.60 -3.47
CA TYR A 256 11.85 1.54 -4.87
C TYR A 256 11.73 2.93 -5.46
N LYS A 257 12.45 3.16 -6.54
CA LYS A 257 12.23 4.32 -7.40
C LYS A 257 12.34 3.88 -8.87
N PRO A 258 11.68 4.57 -9.79
CA PRO A 258 12.00 4.50 -11.21
C PRO A 258 13.50 4.64 -11.44
N ARG A 259 14.06 3.87 -12.37
CA ARG A 259 15.46 4.04 -12.78
C ARG A 259 15.68 5.41 -13.41
N GLU A 260 16.86 5.97 -13.15
CA GLU A 260 17.22 7.32 -13.60
C GLU A 260 17.09 7.46 -15.12
N GLU A 261 17.48 6.45 -15.90
CA GLU A 261 17.48 6.53 -17.37
C GLU A 261 16.08 6.72 -17.96
N LEU A 262 15.05 6.15 -17.32
CA LEU A 262 13.66 6.32 -17.73
C LEU A 262 13.08 7.65 -17.26
N PHE A 263 13.50 8.09 -16.08
CA PHE A 263 12.94 9.27 -15.44
C PHE A 263 13.57 10.57 -15.95
N GLU A 264 14.77 10.54 -16.51
CA GLU A 264 15.45 11.71 -17.08
C GLU A 264 14.69 12.29 -18.28
N GLY A 265 14.29 11.46 -19.24
CA GLY A 265 13.47 11.90 -20.37
C GLY A 265 12.09 12.41 -19.94
N LEU A 266 11.51 11.81 -18.90
CA LEU A 266 10.24 12.24 -18.35
C LEU A 266 10.36 13.59 -17.62
N ARG A 267 11.47 13.83 -16.92
CA ARG A 267 11.77 15.09 -16.22
C ARG A 267 11.77 16.29 -17.16
N GLU A 268 12.31 16.14 -18.36
CA GLU A 268 12.30 17.23 -19.35
C GLU A 268 10.88 17.59 -19.79
N GLU A 269 10.06 16.59 -20.11
CA GLU A 269 8.66 16.82 -20.49
C GLU A 269 7.85 17.41 -19.34
N MET A 270 8.03 16.91 -18.12
CA MET A 270 7.44 17.49 -16.92
C MET A 270 7.83 18.95 -16.72
N ARG A 271 9.11 19.29 -16.91
CA ARG A 271 9.59 20.68 -16.83
C ARG A 271 8.91 21.56 -17.87
N LYS A 272 8.76 21.09 -19.11
CA LYS A 272 8.05 21.82 -20.17
C LYS A 272 6.58 22.06 -19.81
N VAL A 273 5.89 21.05 -19.25
CA VAL A 273 4.51 21.20 -18.80
C VAL A 273 4.41 22.21 -17.66
N ALA A 274 5.27 22.09 -16.64
CA ALA A 274 5.29 23.00 -15.49
C ALA A 274 5.56 24.46 -15.89
N VAL A 275 6.48 24.69 -16.84
CA VAL A 275 6.74 26.03 -17.39
C VAL A 275 5.48 26.60 -18.06
N ARG A 276 4.79 25.83 -18.90
CA ARG A 276 3.54 26.27 -19.54
C ARG A 276 2.44 26.57 -18.51
N GLU A 277 2.35 25.78 -17.44
CA GLU A 277 1.41 26.04 -16.35
C GLU A 277 1.73 27.36 -15.65
N ALA A 278 3.00 27.62 -15.37
CA ALA A 278 3.45 28.87 -14.75
C ALA A 278 3.21 30.08 -15.65
N GLU A 279 3.53 29.99 -16.94
CA GLU A 279 3.26 31.04 -17.94
C GLU A 279 1.78 31.38 -18.03
N LYS A 280 0.93 30.35 -18.08
CA LYS A 280 -0.52 30.53 -18.08
C LYS A 280 -1.00 31.24 -16.81
N LEU A 281 -0.50 30.84 -15.65
CA LEU A 281 -0.89 31.44 -14.37
C LEU A 281 -0.44 32.91 -14.27
N ILE A 282 0.75 33.24 -14.79
CA ILE A 282 1.23 34.62 -14.90
C ILE A 282 0.34 35.44 -15.82
N GLN A 283 -0.06 34.89 -16.97
CA GLN A 283 -0.96 35.55 -17.90
C GLN A 283 -2.35 35.81 -17.28
N ASP A 284 -2.93 34.79 -16.65
CA ASP A 284 -4.24 34.90 -15.96
C ASP A 284 -4.20 35.97 -14.86
N LEU A 285 -3.10 36.06 -14.11
CA LEU A 285 -2.91 37.11 -13.09
C LEU A 285 -2.73 38.51 -13.69
N ALA A 286 -2.10 38.63 -14.86
CA ALA A 286 -1.93 39.91 -15.55
C ALA A 286 -3.24 40.43 -16.17
N GLU A 287 -4.14 39.51 -16.56
CA GLU A 287 -5.45 39.81 -17.14
C GLU A 287 -6.53 40.08 -16.08
N THR A 288 -6.25 39.79 -14.80
CA THR A 288 -7.19 40.08 -13.70
C THR A 288 -7.03 41.55 -13.26
N PRO A 289 -7.98 42.46 -13.56
CA PRO A 289 -7.86 43.85 -13.15
C PRO A 289 -7.85 43.96 -11.62
N ALA A 290 -6.98 44.83 -11.09
CA ALA A 290 -6.90 45.09 -9.66
C ALA A 290 -8.27 45.54 -9.11
N PRO A 291 -8.67 45.09 -7.91
CA PRO A 291 -9.95 45.41 -7.30
C PRO A 291 -10.14 46.91 -7.01
#